data_AF-A0A369V5I4-F1
#
_entry.id   AF-A0A369V5I4-F1
#
_cell.length_a   1.000
_cell.length_b   1.000
_cell.length_c   1.000
_cell.angle_alpha   90.00
_cell.angle_beta   90.00
_cell.angle_gamma   90.00
#
_symmetry.space_group_name_H-M   'P 1'
#
loop_
_entity.id
_entity.type
_entity.pdbx_description
1 polymer ?
#
loop_
_entity_poly.entity_id
_entity_poly.type
_entity_poly.pdbx_seq_one_letter_code
_entity_poly.pdbx_strand_id
1 'polypeptide(L)'
;MKHQPDDENEVHDLVTFEDPDLNRVTPLAQFPAEVSLAIVEKLANIVRQAHGTESATRPDEDGIVRAQSFEEGNVYMTERPFEGYFADRYLMDFYDVEERDICSRMHLHTGLRFVRMMTGPDTRIRVSSLSPFIVCDVPGVTPFVPRAFEDALPGTPPGVHRTRYNLVVPENSWLDMQVPRGVSHQFNAIGPNAVIDSVHPEESIETFRESMSNYRMMAQTVFLAEEKESAGTCATLPG
;
A
#
# COMPACT_ATOMS: atom_id res chain seq x y z
N MET A 1 5.63 3.62 17.03
CA MET A 1 4.72 4.78 17.11
C MET A 1 5.62 5.99 16.99
N LYS A 2 5.20 6.95 16.17
CA LYS A 2 6.07 8.02 15.71
C LYS A 2 6.70 8.85 16.84
N HIS A 3 7.94 9.26 16.66
CA HIS A 3 8.64 10.22 17.50
C HIS A 3 8.11 11.64 17.29
N GLN A 4 7.79 12.02 16.04
CA GLN A 4 7.14 13.29 15.69
C GLN A 4 6.03 13.06 14.64
N PRO A 5 4.83 13.64 14.82
CA PRO A 5 3.70 13.43 13.90
C PRO A 5 3.96 13.89 12.46
N ASP A 6 4.72 14.97 12.27
CA ASP A 6 4.98 15.56 10.94
C ASP A 6 6.18 14.91 10.19
N ASP A 7 6.92 13.98 10.81
CA ASP A 7 8.18 13.44 10.23
C ASP A 7 7.92 12.49 9.06
N GLU A 8 8.07 12.93 7.81
CA GLU A 8 7.77 12.10 6.63
C GLU A 8 8.62 10.83 6.47
N ASN A 9 9.77 10.74 7.13
CA ASN A 9 10.76 9.67 6.94
C ASN A 9 11.23 9.07 8.28
N GLU A 10 10.32 8.86 9.23
CA GLU A 10 10.69 8.21 10.47
C GLU A 10 11.09 6.75 10.21
N VAL A 11 12.33 6.42 10.53
CA VAL A 11 12.88 5.06 10.41
C VAL A 11 12.88 4.41 11.78
N HIS A 12 12.11 3.33 11.93
CA HIS A 12 12.15 2.50 13.13
C HIS A 12 13.25 1.43 13.02
N ASP A 13 13.72 0.93 14.18
CA ASP A 13 14.73 -0.12 14.23
C ASP A 13 14.22 -1.44 13.63
N LEU A 14 14.64 -1.71 12.40
CA LEU A 14 14.35 -2.95 11.68
C LEU A 14 14.86 -4.19 12.41
N VAL A 15 15.91 -4.08 13.22
CA VAL A 15 16.58 -5.23 13.83
C VAL A 15 15.69 -5.86 14.91
N THR A 16 15.08 -5.02 15.75
CA THR A 16 14.31 -5.48 16.92
C THR A 16 12.81 -5.41 16.75
N PHE A 17 12.32 -4.74 15.70
CA PHE A 17 10.88 -4.62 15.45
C PHE A 17 10.24 -5.99 15.20
N GLU A 18 9.03 -6.21 15.70
CA GLU A 18 8.22 -7.40 15.42
C GLU A 18 6.79 -6.96 15.14
N ASP A 19 6.16 -7.56 14.13
CA ASP A 19 4.75 -7.30 13.85
C ASP A 19 3.89 -7.77 15.02
N PRO A 20 2.98 -6.93 15.55
CA PRO A 20 2.15 -7.30 16.70
C PRO A 20 0.99 -8.25 16.36
N ASP A 21 0.69 -8.46 15.07
CA ASP A 21 -0.37 -9.32 14.55
C ASP A 21 -0.04 -9.67 13.08
N LEU A 22 -0.91 -10.43 12.42
CA LEU A 22 -0.75 -10.90 11.05
C LEU A 22 -1.70 -10.20 10.09
N ASN A 23 -1.18 -9.84 8.92
CA ASN A 23 -2.00 -9.38 7.80
C ASN A 23 -2.99 -10.47 7.36
N ARG A 24 -4.23 -10.08 7.06
CA ARG A 24 -5.27 -11.00 6.55
C ARG A 24 -5.61 -10.65 5.13
N VAL A 25 -5.59 -11.65 4.24
CA VAL A 25 -5.88 -11.46 2.81
C VAL A 25 -7.05 -12.30 2.37
N THR A 26 -7.90 -11.74 1.52
CA THR A 26 -9.09 -12.40 0.98
C THR A 26 -9.10 -12.27 -0.54
N PRO A 27 -8.82 -13.36 -1.29
CA PRO A 27 -8.97 -13.38 -2.73
C PRO A 27 -10.44 -13.27 -3.11
N LEU A 28 -10.81 -12.26 -3.91
CA LEU A 28 -12.23 -11.97 -4.16
C LEU A 28 -12.71 -12.31 -5.57
N ALA A 29 -11.89 -12.01 -6.58
CA ALA A 29 -12.31 -12.19 -7.96
C ALA A 29 -11.13 -12.35 -8.91
N GLN A 30 -11.35 -13.11 -9.98
CA GLN A 30 -10.47 -13.15 -11.15
C GLN A 30 -11.33 -12.89 -12.39
N PHE A 31 -10.88 -11.99 -13.25
CA PHE A 31 -11.64 -11.48 -14.37
C PHE A 31 -11.01 -11.89 -15.71
N PRO A 32 -11.79 -11.89 -16.80
CA PRO A 32 -11.24 -11.77 -18.14
C PRO A 32 -10.36 -10.50 -18.26
N ALA A 33 -9.29 -10.60 -19.03
CA ALA A 33 -8.27 -9.55 -19.19
C ALA A 33 -8.86 -8.20 -19.64
N GLU A 34 -9.83 -8.22 -20.54
CA GLU A 34 -10.50 -7.03 -21.04
C GLU A 34 -11.36 -6.34 -19.97
N VAL A 35 -11.91 -7.11 -19.03
CA VAL A 35 -12.75 -6.59 -17.95
C VAL A 35 -11.89 -5.97 -16.86
N SER A 36 -10.83 -6.66 -16.42
CA SER A 36 -9.89 -6.14 -15.43
C SER A 36 -9.20 -4.88 -15.95
N LEU A 37 -8.76 -4.85 -17.21
CA LEU A 37 -8.14 -3.68 -17.83
C LEU A 37 -9.09 -2.48 -17.79
N ALA A 38 -10.33 -2.65 -18.25
CA ALA A 38 -11.31 -1.57 -18.27
C ALA A 38 -11.57 -0.98 -16.86
N ILE A 39 -11.59 -1.82 -15.83
CA ILE A 39 -11.76 -1.39 -14.44
C ILE A 39 -10.54 -0.59 -13.98
N VAL A 40 -9.34 -1.18 -14.10
CA VAL A 40 -8.10 -0.59 -13.59
C VAL A 40 -7.81 0.73 -14.30
N GLU A 41 -7.94 0.79 -15.62
CA GLU A 41 -7.74 2.03 -16.37
C GLU A 41 -8.70 3.15 -15.94
N LYS A 42 -9.97 2.82 -15.67
CA LYS A 42 -10.96 3.82 -15.23
C LYS A 42 -10.62 4.38 -13.85
N LEU A 43 -10.22 3.52 -12.91
CA LEU A 43 -9.86 3.96 -11.57
C LEU A 43 -8.52 4.73 -11.56
N ALA A 44 -7.51 4.24 -12.29
CA ALA A 44 -6.24 4.93 -12.48
C ALA A 44 -6.44 6.32 -13.12
N ASN A 45 -7.31 6.41 -14.13
CA ASN A 45 -7.61 7.68 -14.79
C ASN A 45 -8.25 8.71 -13.85
N ILE A 46 -9.02 8.30 -12.83
CA ILE A 46 -9.53 9.23 -11.81
C ILE A 46 -8.35 9.89 -11.06
N VAL A 47 -7.37 9.08 -10.64
CA VAL A 47 -6.17 9.57 -9.96
C VAL A 47 -5.38 10.51 -10.87
N ARG A 48 -5.14 10.12 -12.12
CA ARG A 48 -4.41 10.92 -13.11
C ARG A 48 -5.10 12.27 -13.38
N GLN A 49 -6.43 12.26 -13.53
CA GLN A 49 -7.22 13.48 -13.70
C GLN A 49 -7.15 14.39 -12.46
N ALA A 50 -7.19 13.82 -11.26
CA ALA A 50 -7.05 14.59 -10.03
C ALA A 50 -5.69 15.32 -9.98
N HIS A 51 -4.60 14.64 -10.32
CA HIS A 51 -3.26 15.25 -10.41
C HIS A 51 -3.13 16.34 -11.49
N GLY A 52 -4.01 16.34 -12.50
CA GLY A 52 -4.10 17.40 -13.51
C GLY A 52 -5.02 18.56 -13.14
N THR A 53 -5.69 18.53 -11.97
CA THR A 53 -6.75 19.48 -11.61
C THR A 53 -6.36 20.34 -10.41
N GLU A 54 -6.51 21.66 -10.54
CA GLU A 54 -6.14 22.63 -9.50
C GLU A 54 -6.91 22.41 -8.18
N SER A 55 -8.19 22.06 -8.24
CA SER A 55 -9.02 21.81 -7.05
C SER A 55 -8.63 20.58 -6.26
N ALA A 56 -7.87 19.65 -6.84
CA ALA A 56 -7.37 18.47 -6.14
C ALA A 56 -5.90 18.61 -5.71
N THR A 57 -5.14 19.47 -6.39
CA THR A 57 -3.70 19.71 -6.14
C THR A 57 -3.42 20.92 -5.23
N ARG A 58 -4.45 21.63 -4.79
CA ARG A 58 -4.37 22.71 -3.80
C ARG A 58 -5.16 22.39 -2.54
N PRO A 59 -4.77 22.97 -1.39
CA PRO A 59 -5.52 22.83 -0.15
C PRO A 59 -6.96 23.35 -0.30
N ASP A 60 -7.93 22.59 0.22
CA ASP A 60 -9.32 23.02 0.35
C ASP A 60 -9.53 23.93 1.59
N GLU A 61 -10.80 24.24 1.92
CA GLU A 61 -11.15 25.09 3.08
C GLU A 61 -10.67 24.52 4.42
N ASP A 62 -10.47 23.20 4.49
CA ASP A 62 -9.96 22.48 5.66
C ASP A 62 -8.44 22.22 5.55
N GLY A 63 -7.77 22.79 4.54
CA GLY A 63 -6.34 22.67 4.32
C GLY A 63 -5.91 21.33 3.70
N ILE A 64 -6.85 20.53 3.17
CA ILE A 64 -6.58 19.18 2.65
C ILE A 64 -6.20 19.26 1.17
N VAL A 65 -5.06 18.67 0.81
CA VAL A 65 -4.68 18.42 -0.59
C VAL A 65 -5.07 16.98 -0.96
N ARG A 66 -5.97 16.81 -1.92
CA ARG A 66 -6.52 15.49 -2.25
C ARG A 66 -5.62 14.65 -3.16
N ALA A 67 -4.92 15.28 -4.10
CA ALA A 67 -3.97 14.63 -4.98
C ALA A 67 -2.57 14.67 -4.35
N GLN A 68 -2.04 13.51 -3.98
CA GLN A 68 -0.73 13.37 -3.33
C GLN A 68 0.09 12.27 -4.02
N SER A 69 1.38 12.16 -3.73
CA SER A 69 2.27 11.14 -4.29
C SER A 69 2.95 10.36 -3.18
N PHE A 70 2.93 9.03 -3.31
CA PHE A 70 3.55 8.06 -2.41
C PHE A 70 4.74 7.40 -3.11
N GLU A 71 5.50 6.56 -2.39
CA GLU A 71 6.57 5.79 -3.02
C GLU A 71 6.01 4.82 -4.06
N GLU A 72 4.86 4.23 -3.77
CA GLU A 72 4.19 3.21 -4.56
C GLU A 72 3.46 3.77 -5.78
N GLY A 73 2.94 5.00 -5.70
CA GLY A 73 1.96 5.47 -6.68
C GLY A 73 1.52 6.91 -6.46
N ASN A 74 0.71 7.40 -7.39
CA ASN A 74 -0.06 8.62 -7.18
C ASN A 74 -1.36 8.30 -6.47
N VAL A 75 -1.80 9.18 -5.58
CA VAL A 75 -2.97 8.99 -4.74
C VAL A 75 -3.96 10.11 -4.97
N TYR A 76 -5.24 9.77 -4.95
CA TYR A 76 -6.35 10.72 -4.86
C TYR A 76 -7.29 10.35 -3.70
N MET A 77 -7.40 11.24 -2.72
CA MET A 77 -8.35 11.14 -1.62
C MET A 77 -9.78 11.36 -2.13
N THR A 78 -10.49 10.25 -2.32
CA THR A 78 -11.89 10.23 -2.76
C THR A 78 -12.83 10.74 -1.69
N GLU A 79 -12.55 10.45 -0.42
CA GLU A 79 -13.33 10.95 0.70
C GLU A 79 -12.40 11.27 1.87
N ARG A 80 -12.71 12.40 2.52
CA ARG A 80 -12.01 12.84 3.72
C ARG A 80 -12.75 12.33 4.96
N PRO A 81 -12.12 12.36 6.13
CA PRO A 81 -12.79 12.00 7.37
C PRO A 81 -13.94 12.96 7.66
N PHE A 82 -15.03 12.45 8.25
CA PHE A 82 -16.20 13.26 8.61
C PHE A 82 -16.83 12.79 9.93
N GLU A 83 -17.80 13.56 10.44
CA GLU A 83 -18.44 13.24 11.72
C GLU A 83 -19.08 11.85 11.70
N GLY A 84 -18.68 11.00 12.65
CA GLY A 84 -19.14 9.61 12.74
C GLY A 84 -18.39 8.62 11.84
N TYR A 85 -17.49 9.08 10.98
CA TYR A 85 -16.63 8.23 10.16
C TYR A 85 -15.21 8.82 10.10
N PHE A 86 -14.38 8.37 11.03
CA PHE A 86 -13.06 8.93 11.30
C PHE A 86 -11.98 8.44 10.33
N ALA A 87 -12.33 7.94 9.15
CA ALA A 87 -11.39 7.37 8.18
C ALA A 87 -11.44 8.14 6.86
N ASP A 88 -10.28 8.33 6.23
CA ASP A 88 -10.23 8.72 4.82
C ASP A 88 -10.32 7.50 3.90
N ARG A 89 -10.63 7.77 2.63
CA ARG A 89 -10.60 6.77 1.56
C ARG A 89 -9.92 7.35 0.35
N TYR A 90 -9.01 6.59 -0.24
CA TYR A 90 -8.29 7.00 -1.44
C TYR A 90 -8.19 5.90 -2.49
N LEU A 91 -8.01 6.36 -3.74
CA LEU A 91 -7.53 5.54 -4.84
C LEU A 91 -6.05 5.80 -5.06
N MET A 92 -5.29 4.76 -5.39
CA MET A 92 -3.90 4.88 -5.80
C MET A 92 -3.68 4.22 -7.15
N ASP A 93 -3.06 4.96 -8.07
CA ASP A 93 -2.52 4.47 -9.34
C ASP A 93 -1.05 4.09 -9.09
N PHE A 94 -0.74 2.79 -9.08
CA PHE A 94 0.61 2.32 -8.81
C PHE A 94 1.55 2.71 -9.93
N TYR A 95 2.79 2.95 -9.56
CA TYR A 95 3.88 2.92 -10.51
C TYR A 95 4.39 1.49 -10.72
N ASP A 96 4.83 1.20 -11.94
CA ASP A 96 5.58 0.00 -12.24
C ASP A 96 6.99 0.10 -11.65
N VAL A 97 7.36 -0.85 -10.79
CA VAL A 97 8.70 -0.87 -10.19
C VAL A 97 9.80 -1.08 -11.23
N GLU A 98 9.52 -1.78 -12.33
CA GLU A 98 10.50 -2.01 -13.39
C GLU A 98 10.77 -0.73 -14.18
N GLU A 99 9.75 0.09 -14.44
CA GLU A 99 9.91 1.39 -15.11
C GLU A 99 10.69 2.39 -14.25
N ARG A 100 10.46 2.37 -12.93
CA ARG A 100 11.10 3.29 -11.99
C ARG A 100 12.46 2.85 -11.45
N ASP A 101 12.80 1.57 -11.60
CA ASP A 101 13.96 0.91 -11.00
C ASP A 101 14.06 1.06 -9.47
N ILE A 102 12.90 1.11 -8.78
CA ILE A 102 12.84 1.33 -7.33
C ILE A 102 11.73 0.47 -6.72
N CYS A 103 12.06 -0.24 -5.64
CA CYS A 103 11.08 -0.85 -4.74
C CYS A 103 10.68 0.14 -3.64
N SER A 104 9.39 0.21 -3.34
CA SER A 104 8.90 1.02 -2.21
C SER A 104 9.40 0.43 -0.90
N ARG A 105 9.64 1.27 0.11
CA ARG A 105 10.12 0.79 1.42
C ARG A 105 9.00 0.10 2.20
N MET A 106 9.37 -0.95 2.91
CA MET A 106 8.47 -1.59 3.87
C MET A 106 8.17 -0.60 4.99
N HIS A 107 6.90 -0.47 5.32
CA HIS A 107 6.43 0.48 6.30
C HIS A 107 5.30 -0.08 7.15
N LEU A 108 5.01 0.60 8.25
CA LEU A 108 3.82 0.39 9.05
C LEU A 108 3.05 1.70 9.19
N HIS A 109 1.78 1.57 9.48
CA HIS A 109 0.94 2.70 9.87
C HIS A 109 0.59 2.59 11.35
N THR A 110 0.42 3.76 11.98
CA THR A 110 -0.05 3.88 13.36
C THR A 110 -1.49 3.41 13.55
N GLY A 111 -2.25 3.26 12.45
CA GLY A 111 -3.62 2.74 12.41
C GLY A 111 -3.78 1.38 11.74
N LEU A 112 -4.97 0.80 11.88
CA LEU A 112 -5.40 -0.31 11.02
C LEU A 112 -5.73 0.22 9.61
N ARG A 113 -5.68 -0.63 8.59
CA ARG A 113 -5.97 -0.27 7.20
C ARG A 113 -6.73 -1.38 6.48
N PHE A 114 -7.60 -0.99 5.56
CA PHE A 114 -8.22 -1.90 4.60
C PHE A 114 -7.76 -1.50 3.20
N VAL A 115 -7.36 -2.50 2.41
CA VAL A 115 -6.73 -2.31 1.10
C VAL A 115 -7.34 -3.29 0.11
N ARG A 116 -7.96 -2.79 -0.96
CA ARG A 116 -8.35 -3.59 -2.12
C ARG A 116 -7.35 -3.39 -3.24
N MET A 117 -6.59 -4.43 -3.54
CA MET A 117 -5.63 -4.45 -4.64
C MET A 117 -6.29 -5.01 -5.89
N MET A 118 -6.13 -4.32 -7.01
CA MET A 118 -6.73 -4.67 -8.30
C MET A 118 -5.65 -4.67 -9.37
N THR A 119 -5.52 -5.78 -10.09
CA THR A 119 -4.55 -5.95 -11.17
C THR A 119 -5.25 -6.17 -12.50
N GLY A 120 -4.65 -5.65 -13.57
CA GLY A 120 -5.00 -5.91 -14.96
C GLY A 120 -4.04 -6.89 -15.64
N PRO A 121 -4.07 -6.96 -16.98
CA PRO A 121 -3.18 -7.81 -17.76
C PRO A 121 -1.71 -7.43 -17.57
N ASP A 122 -0.83 -8.42 -17.65
CA ASP A 122 0.63 -8.24 -17.57
C ASP A 122 1.10 -7.56 -16.28
N THR A 123 0.27 -7.57 -15.23
CA THR A 123 0.54 -6.87 -13.96
C THR A 123 0.27 -7.73 -12.75
N ARG A 124 1.27 -7.82 -11.87
CA ARG A 124 1.17 -8.49 -10.57
C ARG A 124 1.49 -7.49 -9.46
N ILE A 125 1.02 -7.77 -8.24
CA ILE A 125 1.47 -7.01 -7.06
C ILE A 125 2.16 -7.98 -6.13
N ARG A 126 3.41 -7.66 -5.78
CA ARG A 126 4.13 -8.31 -4.68
C ARG A 126 3.79 -7.57 -3.40
N VAL A 127 3.13 -8.28 -2.49
CA VAL A 127 2.84 -7.83 -1.13
C VAL A 127 3.86 -8.47 -0.20
N SER A 128 4.48 -7.67 0.66
CA SER A 128 5.47 -8.19 1.62
C SER A 128 5.17 -7.74 3.04
N SER A 129 5.60 -8.50 4.04
CA SER A 129 5.50 -8.20 5.47
C SER A 129 6.63 -8.88 6.25
N LEU A 130 6.87 -8.46 7.50
CA LEU A 130 7.78 -9.13 8.44
C LEU A 130 7.15 -10.32 9.14
N SER A 131 5.86 -10.55 8.92
CA SER A 131 5.12 -11.68 9.46
C SER A 131 4.34 -12.43 8.37
N PRO A 132 4.01 -13.73 8.59
CA PRO A 132 3.20 -14.50 7.66
C PRO A 132 1.83 -13.89 7.40
N PHE A 133 1.26 -14.18 6.23
CA PHE A 133 -0.12 -13.79 5.90
C PHE A 133 -1.11 -14.88 6.31
N ILE A 134 -2.26 -14.47 6.85
CA ILE A 134 -3.44 -15.33 6.97
C ILE A 134 -4.24 -15.19 5.68
N VAL A 135 -4.27 -16.26 4.87
CA VAL A 135 -5.11 -16.32 3.66
C VAL A 135 -6.49 -16.85 4.03
N CYS A 136 -7.53 -16.05 3.82
CA CYS A 136 -8.92 -16.46 3.99
C CYS A 136 -9.38 -17.25 2.75
N ASP A 137 -9.13 -18.55 2.73
CA ASP A 137 -9.61 -19.47 1.69
C ASP A 137 -10.79 -20.32 2.20
N VAL A 138 -11.90 -20.26 1.47
CA VAL A 138 -13.08 -21.09 1.72
C VAL A 138 -13.25 -22.02 0.52
N PRO A 139 -13.03 -23.33 0.69
CA PRO A 139 -13.14 -24.30 -0.40
C PRO A 139 -14.48 -24.20 -1.13
N GLY A 140 -14.43 -24.06 -2.46
CA GLY A 140 -15.60 -23.92 -3.32
C GLY A 140 -16.24 -22.52 -3.36
N VAL A 141 -15.69 -21.54 -2.62
CA VAL A 141 -16.15 -20.14 -2.62
C VAL A 141 -15.04 -19.19 -3.10
N THR A 142 -13.84 -19.33 -2.56
CA THR A 142 -12.70 -18.46 -2.93
C THR A 142 -12.20 -18.78 -4.33
N PRO A 143 -12.05 -17.79 -5.24
CA PRO A 143 -11.79 -18.04 -6.66
C PRO A 143 -10.36 -18.47 -6.98
N PHE A 144 -9.38 -18.13 -6.14
CA PHE A 144 -7.98 -18.50 -6.30
C PHE A 144 -7.26 -18.44 -4.96
N VAL A 145 -6.11 -19.10 -4.86
CA VAL A 145 -5.20 -18.99 -3.71
C VAL A 145 -3.94 -18.27 -4.18
N PRO A 146 -3.59 -17.12 -3.59
CA PRO A 146 -2.39 -16.38 -3.98
C PRO A 146 -1.15 -17.16 -3.59
N ARG A 147 -0.11 -17.04 -4.42
CA ARG A 147 1.15 -17.72 -4.15
C ARG A 147 1.93 -16.96 -3.06
N ALA A 148 2.33 -17.67 -2.01
CA ALA A 148 3.18 -17.15 -0.94
C ALA A 148 4.60 -17.72 -1.03
N PHE A 149 5.59 -16.94 -0.59
CA PHE A 149 6.99 -17.36 -0.50
C PHE A 149 7.77 -16.48 0.48
N GLU A 150 8.94 -16.95 0.89
CA GLU A 150 9.84 -16.24 1.82
C GLU A 150 11.16 -15.94 1.12
N ASP A 151 11.75 -14.79 1.45
CA ASP A 151 13.13 -14.45 1.08
C ASP A 151 13.81 -13.60 2.16
N ALA A 152 15.07 -13.24 1.93
CA ALA A 152 15.76 -12.29 2.78
C ALA A 152 15.23 -10.88 2.52
N LEU A 153 14.89 -10.15 3.58
CA LEU A 153 14.60 -8.72 3.47
C LEU A 153 15.87 -7.98 3.02
N PRO A 154 15.84 -7.23 1.90
CA PRO A 154 16.96 -6.39 1.49
C PRO A 154 17.14 -5.20 2.44
N GLY A 155 18.31 -4.55 2.38
CA GLY A 155 18.57 -3.34 3.17
C GLY A 155 18.75 -3.57 4.68
N THR A 156 18.89 -4.81 5.15
CA THR A 156 19.19 -5.10 6.56
C THR A 156 20.62 -4.69 6.93
N PRO A 157 20.87 -4.20 8.16
CA PRO A 157 22.23 -3.87 8.62
C PRO A 157 23.22 -5.04 8.51
N PRO A 158 24.53 -4.79 8.39
CA PRO A 158 25.54 -5.85 8.30
C PRO A 158 25.43 -6.88 9.44
N GLY A 159 25.35 -8.15 9.08
CA GLY A 159 25.24 -9.26 10.04
C GLY A 159 23.82 -9.52 10.57
N VAL A 160 22.83 -8.71 10.18
CA VAL A 160 21.41 -8.94 10.49
C VAL A 160 20.75 -9.66 9.32
N HIS A 161 19.97 -10.69 9.63
CA HIS A 161 19.14 -11.40 8.66
C HIS A 161 17.68 -11.36 9.14
N ARG A 162 16.78 -10.96 8.25
CA ARG A 162 15.34 -10.87 8.52
C ARG A 162 14.59 -11.57 7.39
N THR A 163 13.63 -12.40 7.77
CA THR A 163 12.75 -13.06 6.80
C THR A 163 11.70 -12.06 6.34
N ARG A 164 11.56 -11.92 5.02
CA ARG A 164 10.46 -11.21 4.39
C ARG A 164 9.47 -12.25 3.90
N TYR A 165 8.24 -12.18 4.40
CA TYR A 165 7.12 -13.00 3.92
C TYR A 165 6.47 -12.27 2.77
N ASN A 166 6.18 -12.99 1.69
CA ASN A 166 5.66 -12.42 0.46
C ASN A 166 4.41 -13.17 0.01
N LEU A 167 3.53 -12.42 -0.67
CA LEU A 167 2.34 -12.92 -1.32
C LEU A 167 2.19 -12.22 -2.67
N VAL A 168 1.81 -12.98 -3.71
CA VAL A 168 1.62 -12.46 -5.06
C VAL A 168 0.13 -12.32 -5.34
N VAL A 169 -0.31 -11.09 -5.59
CA VAL A 169 -1.59 -10.81 -6.24
C VAL A 169 -1.41 -11.10 -7.74
N PRO A 170 -2.12 -12.09 -8.30
CA PRO A 170 -1.96 -12.48 -9.70
C PRO A 170 -2.55 -11.43 -10.64
N GLU A 171 -2.30 -11.57 -11.93
CA GLU A 171 -2.94 -10.74 -12.97
C GLU A 171 -4.46 -10.87 -12.96
N ASN A 172 -5.13 -9.82 -13.42
CA ASN A 172 -6.58 -9.79 -13.63
C ASN A 172 -7.39 -10.14 -12.38
N SER A 173 -6.93 -9.73 -11.20
CA SER A 173 -7.52 -10.18 -9.93
C SER A 173 -7.79 -9.05 -8.95
N TRP A 174 -8.73 -9.32 -8.04
CA TRP A 174 -9.01 -8.50 -6.87
C TRP A 174 -8.69 -9.28 -5.62
N LEU A 175 -7.90 -8.67 -4.74
CA LEU A 175 -7.53 -9.22 -3.45
C LEU A 175 -7.64 -8.12 -2.39
N ASP A 176 -8.42 -8.41 -1.37
CA ASP A 176 -8.58 -7.52 -0.22
C ASP A 176 -7.56 -7.90 0.86
N MET A 177 -7.05 -6.90 1.57
CA MET A 177 -6.13 -7.05 2.67
C MET A 177 -6.53 -6.16 3.83
N GLN A 178 -6.59 -6.76 5.02
CA GLN A 178 -6.73 -6.06 6.29
C GLN A 178 -5.37 -6.03 6.96
N VAL A 179 -4.87 -4.83 7.21
CA VAL A 179 -3.60 -4.57 7.90
C VAL A 179 -3.94 -4.17 9.33
N PRO A 180 -3.62 -4.98 10.35
CA PRO A 180 -3.78 -4.58 11.72
C PRO A 180 -2.85 -3.40 12.08
N ARG A 181 -3.20 -2.70 13.15
CA ARG A 181 -2.42 -1.57 13.65
C ARG A 181 -0.97 -1.96 13.90
N GLY A 182 -0.03 -1.17 13.36
CA GLY A 182 1.40 -1.36 13.57
C GLY A 182 1.98 -2.59 12.89
N VAL A 183 1.25 -3.26 11.99
CA VAL A 183 1.77 -4.38 11.20
C VAL A 183 2.41 -3.86 9.92
N SER A 184 3.63 -4.32 9.67
CA SER A 184 4.42 -3.98 8.49
C SER A 184 3.78 -4.52 7.22
N HIS A 185 3.88 -3.74 6.16
CA HIS A 185 3.52 -4.14 4.82
C HIS A 185 4.32 -3.36 3.78
N GLN A 186 4.31 -3.86 2.55
CA GLN A 186 4.98 -3.30 1.40
C GLN A 186 4.20 -3.72 0.15
N PHE A 187 3.95 -2.80 -0.77
CA PHE A 187 3.30 -3.11 -2.04
C PHE A 187 4.18 -2.69 -3.21
N ASN A 188 4.42 -3.61 -4.15
CA ASN A 188 5.19 -3.33 -5.36
C ASN A 188 4.42 -3.88 -6.56
N ALA A 189 3.93 -3.00 -7.44
CA ALA A 189 3.34 -3.39 -8.71
C ALA A 189 4.44 -3.69 -9.72
N ILE A 190 4.33 -4.83 -10.39
CA ILE A 190 5.22 -5.31 -11.44
C ILE A 190 4.37 -5.35 -12.70
N GLY A 191 4.49 -4.31 -13.53
CA GLY A 191 3.60 -4.03 -14.66
C GLY A 191 2.72 -2.79 -14.48
N PRO A 192 2.08 -2.30 -15.56
CA PRO A 192 1.49 -0.96 -15.62
C PRO A 192 0.03 -0.86 -15.13
N ASN A 193 -0.64 -2.00 -14.87
CA ASN A 193 -2.08 -2.07 -14.66
C ASN A 193 -2.40 -2.46 -13.21
N ALA A 194 -2.01 -1.63 -12.24
CA ALA A 194 -2.32 -1.86 -10.83
C ALA A 194 -2.93 -0.63 -10.15
N VAL A 195 -4.02 -0.85 -9.43
CA VAL A 195 -4.71 0.19 -8.64
C VAL A 195 -5.05 -0.35 -7.26
N ILE A 196 -5.06 0.55 -6.27
CA ILE A 196 -5.57 0.29 -4.94
C ILE A 196 -6.76 1.17 -4.62
N ASP A 197 -7.74 0.60 -3.92
CA ASP A 197 -8.78 1.34 -3.20
C ASP A 197 -8.63 1.05 -1.71
N SER A 198 -8.37 2.08 -0.92
CA SER A 198 -7.94 1.93 0.47
C SER A 198 -8.78 2.79 1.39
N VAL A 199 -9.12 2.25 2.55
CA VAL A 199 -9.70 3.00 3.67
C VAL A 199 -8.65 3.06 4.78
N HIS A 200 -8.38 4.28 5.25
CA HIS A 200 -7.36 4.54 6.26
C HIS A 200 -7.97 5.17 7.52
N PRO A 201 -8.38 4.35 8.50
CA PRO A 201 -9.12 4.84 9.66
C PRO A 201 -8.37 5.67 10.69
N GLU A 202 -7.08 5.50 10.95
CA GLU A 202 -6.45 6.29 12.04
C GLU A 202 -5.55 7.44 11.57
N GLU A 203 -5.22 7.48 10.27
CA GLU A 203 -4.46 8.58 9.64
C GLU A 203 -5.14 9.96 9.88
N SER A 204 -6.46 9.90 10.00
CA SER A 204 -7.36 11.01 10.24
C SER A 204 -7.39 11.49 11.70
N ILE A 205 -7.33 10.58 12.68
CA ILE A 205 -7.44 10.95 14.10
C ILE A 205 -6.18 11.70 14.55
N GLU A 206 -4.99 11.28 14.10
CA GLU A 206 -3.73 11.93 14.46
C GLU A 206 -3.62 13.31 13.80
N THR A 207 -4.10 13.46 12.56
CA THR A 207 -4.18 14.79 11.92
C THR A 207 -5.06 15.78 12.71
N PHE A 208 -6.24 15.34 13.21
CA PHE A 208 -7.14 16.18 14.01
C PHE A 208 -6.70 16.34 15.47
N ARG A 209 -6.06 15.33 16.08
CA ARG A 209 -5.62 15.33 17.49
C ARG A 209 -4.28 16.04 17.69
N GLU A 210 -3.40 16.00 16.69
CA GLU A 210 -1.99 16.41 16.82
C GLU A 210 -1.68 17.71 16.05
N SER A 211 -2.70 18.35 15.48
CA SER A 211 -2.58 19.64 14.75
C SER A 211 -1.56 19.59 13.61
N MET A 212 -1.47 18.46 12.89
CA MET A 212 -0.56 18.36 11.74
C MET A 212 -0.91 19.44 10.70
N SER A 213 0.11 20.11 10.17
CA SER A 213 -0.10 21.16 9.18
C SER A 213 -0.27 20.57 7.77
N ASN A 214 -1.25 21.06 7.00
CA ASN A 214 -1.47 20.73 5.58
C ASN A 214 -1.76 19.25 5.26
N TYR A 215 -2.60 18.55 6.04
CA TYR A 215 -3.01 17.12 5.90
C TYR A 215 -2.23 16.34 4.84
N ARG A 216 -1.19 15.64 5.26
CA ARG A 216 -0.35 14.80 4.39
C ARG A 216 -0.58 13.34 4.73
N MET A 217 -1.04 12.54 3.76
CA MET A 217 -1.35 11.14 4.03
C MET A 217 -0.10 10.32 4.38
N MET A 218 1.06 10.73 3.87
CA MET A 218 2.35 10.12 4.19
C MET A 218 2.84 10.36 5.63
N ALA A 219 2.27 11.34 6.35
CA ALA A 219 2.78 11.77 7.65
C ALA A 219 2.69 10.70 8.75
N GLN A 220 2.02 9.57 8.52
CA GLN A 220 1.95 8.46 9.49
C GLN A 220 2.62 7.16 9.01
N THR A 221 3.38 7.26 7.92
CA THR A 221 4.22 6.16 7.43
C THR A 221 5.49 6.12 8.26
N VAL A 222 5.74 4.97 8.88
CA VAL A 222 7.00 4.65 9.53
C VAL A 222 7.72 3.66 8.63
N PHE A 223 8.87 4.07 8.11
CA PHE A 223 9.68 3.20 7.28
C PHE A 223 10.53 2.28 8.16
N LEU A 224 10.76 1.07 7.67
CA LEU A 224 11.64 0.09 8.29
C LEU A 224 13.00 0.00 7.58
N ALA A 225 13.24 0.88 6.61
CA ALA A 225 14.51 1.02 5.91
C ALA A 225 14.79 2.50 5.66
N GLU A 226 16.06 2.89 5.73
CA GLU A 226 16.48 4.26 5.42
C GLU A 226 16.47 4.49 3.91
N GLU A 227 17.05 3.55 3.16
CA GLU A 227 17.22 3.65 1.72
C GLU A 227 16.15 2.88 0.93
N LYS A 228 15.96 3.29 -0.32
CA LYS A 228 15.15 2.57 -1.29
C LYS A 228 16.04 1.60 -2.04
N GLU A 229 15.54 0.39 -2.23
CA GLU A 229 16.24 -0.66 -2.96
C GLU A 229 15.89 -0.61 -4.45
N SER A 230 16.77 -1.13 -5.30
CA SER A 230 16.49 -1.24 -6.73
C SER A 230 15.40 -2.28 -7.02
N ALA A 231 14.77 -2.16 -8.20
CA ALA A 231 13.69 -3.04 -8.62
C ALA A 231 14.08 -4.53 -8.60
N GLY A 232 15.37 -4.86 -8.79
CA GLY A 232 15.88 -6.23 -8.74
C GLY A 232 15.52 -6.98 -7.45
N THR A 233 15.29 -6.28 -6.34
CA THR A 233 14.94 -6.89 -5.04
C THR A 233 13.45 -7.20 -4.87
N CYS A 234 12.56 -6.65 -5.72
CA CYS A 234 11.11 -6.87 -5.65
C CYS A 234 10.48 -7.36 -6.97
N ALA A 235 11.02 -7.01 -8.13
CA ALA A 235 10.49 -7.36 -9.45
C ALA A 235 10.64 -8.85 -9.80
N THR A 236 11.69 -9.50 -9.27
CA THR A 236 11.88 -10.94 -9.47
C THR A 236 10.95 -11.72 -8.54
N LEU A 237 10.00 -12.43 -9.13
CA LEU A 237 9.16 -13.39 -8.44
C LEU A 237 9.71 -14.81 -8.68
N PRO A 238 9.73 -15.70 -7.67
CA PRO A 238 10.12 -17.09 -7.90
C PRO A 238 9.25 -17.72 -9.01
N GLY A 239 9.75 -18.74 -9.71
CA GLY A 239 8.99 -19.48 -10.72
C GLY A 239 7.78 -20.23 -10.15
#